data_AF-A0A6A9SDP8-F1
#
_entry.id   AF-A0A6A9SDP8-F1
#
_cell.length_a   1.000
_cell.length_b   1.000
_cell.length_c   1.000
_cell.angle_alpha   90.00
_cell.angle_beta   90.00
_cell.angle_gamma   90.00
#
_symmetry.space_group_name_H-M   'P 1'
#
loop_
_entity.id
_entity.type
_entity.pdbx_description
1 polymer ?
#
loop_
_entity_poly.entity_id
_entity_poly.type
_entity_poly.pdbx_seq_one_letter_code
_entity_poly.pdbx_strand_id
1 'polypeptide(L)'
;MASRESSTNRALVRRVTRVPAEDVPDGYPFDVDADHALELVVERRRADGSETVRAFEAWPSGGHASSRLARVLDAVGEPAGSPGALDGERVVLESRDGAYRVDVDGTYALHEEATRAGVNTHALAELVVAAGALVGLFAFFLAWTPLERAAVPLAALAAVVLAASLGYDAWQTRDRAWTPHPLPWTAGGAVPVLNVAVAVAYLARKAVAVDDSADADRVWRDVLAGTVVAFAVGLALAAFDLTFPLGATVFAHAWALAPVAVFLDGRSARHEHAPKRAPWLAGAVVFGGAGALVYLLRTDGLQ
;
A
#
# COMPACT_ATOMS: atom_id res chain seq x y z
N MET A 1 -31.14 22.57 25.04
CA MET A 1 -31.07 21.16 24.60
C MET A 1 -31.86 21.06 23.30
N ALA A 2 -31.17 21.20 22.16
CA ALA A 2 -31.74 20.90 20.85
C ALA A 2 -31.11 19.58 20.39
N SER A 3 -31.95 18.60 20.10
CA SER A 3 -31.58 17.26 19.66
C SER A 3 -30.73 17.37 18.39
N ARG A 4 -29.45 16.99 18.47
CA ARG A 4 -28.63 16.72 17.28
C ARG A 4 -29.22 15.46 16.64
N GLU A 5 -30.11 15.63 15.67
CA GLU A 5 -30.36 14.59 14.68
C GLU A 5 -29.05 14.36 13.91
N SER A 6 -28.23 13.48 14.47
CA SER A 6 -27.05 12.90 13.84
C SER A 6 -27.50 11.95 12.73
N SER A 7 -28.20 12.47 11.72
CA SER A 7 -28.32 11.77 10.45
C SER A 7 -26.96 11.86 9.77
N THR A 8 -26.38 10.70 9.46
CA THR A 8 -25.03 10.58 8.91
C THR A 8 -24.98 11.23 7.52
N ASN A 9 -24.65 12.52 7.44
CA ASN A 9 -24.57 13.31 6.19
C ASN A 9 -23.31 12.98 5.37
N ARG A 10 -22.96 11.69 5.24
CA ARG A 10 -21.87 11.25 4.37
C ARG A 10 -22.34 11.32 2.92
N ALA A 11 -21.56 11.97 2.07
CA ALA A 11 -21.83 12.10 0.65
C ALA A 11 -20.57 11.80 -0.17
N LEU A 12 -20.76 11.36 -1.41
CA LEU A 12 -19.69 11.11 -2.37
C LEU A 12 -19.67 12.25 -3.39
N VAL A 13 -18.53 12.90 -3.56
CA VAL A 13 -18.34 13.89 -4.61
C VAL A 13 -18.30 13.15 -5.95
N ARG A 14 -19.19 13.53 -6.87
CA ARG A 14 -19.31 12.92 -8.20
C ARG A 14 -18.71 13.76 -9.31
N ARG A 15 -18.62 15.06 -9.06
CA ARG A 15 -18.10 16.03 -10.01
C ARG A 15 -17.74 17.29 -9.26
N VAL A 16 -16.61 17.86 -9.68
CA VAL A 16 -16.10 19.15 -9.23
C VAL A 16 -16.00 20.07 -10.44
N THR A 17 -16.68 21.22 -10.40
CA THR A 17 -16.68 22.18 -11.52
C THR A 17 -16.40 23.59 -11.00
N ARG A 18 -15.57 24.36 -11.72
CA ARG A 18 -15.42 25.79 -11.44
C ARG A 18 -16.53 26.55 -12.16
N VAL A 19 -17.28 27.36 -11.42
CA VAL A 19 -18.38 28.19 -11.93
C VAL A 19 -18.17 29.66 -11.56
N PRO A 20 -18.70 30.62 -12.34
CA PRO A 20 -18.80 32.01 -11.94
C PRO A 20 -19.51 32.18 -10.59
N ALA A 21 -19.11 33.17 -9.79
CA ALA A 21 -19.75 33.41 -8.48
C ALA A 21 -21.23 33.85 -8.61
N GLU A 22 -21.60 34.46 -9.74
CA GLU A 22 -22.98 34.83 -10.09
C GLU A 22 -23.91 33.61 -10.29
N ASP A 23 -23.36 32.42 -10.55
CA ASP A 23 -24.15 31.18 -10.69
C ASP A 23 -24.48 30.54 -9.33
N VAL A 24 -23.94 31.08 -8.22
CA VAL A 24 -24.26 30.61 -6.87
C VAL A 24 -25.64 31.14 -6.46
N PRO A 25 -26.56 30.28 -5.96
CA PRO A 25 -27.90 30.71 -5.59
C PRO A 25 -27.91 31.86 -4.57
N ASP A 26 -28.78 32.85 -4.80
CA ASP A 26 -28.99 33.97 -3.88
C ASP A 26 -29.36 33.46 -2.48
N GLY A 27 -28.63 33.92 -1.46
CA GLY A 27 -28.82 33.51 -0.06
C GLY A 27 -28.04 32.28 0.37
N TYR A 28 -27.24 31.66 -0.52
CA TYR A 28 -26.28 30.63 -0.11
C TYR A 28 -25.17 31.26 0.78
N PRO A 29 -24.70 30.58 1.85
CA PRO A 29 -23.63 31.07 2.71
C PRO A 29 -22.25 31.00 2.00
N PHE A 30 -22.09 31.83 0.98
CA PHE A 30 -20.92 31.96 0.13
C PHE A 30 -20.05 33.16 0.56
N ASP A 31 -18.74 33.06 0.35
CA ASP A 31 -17.82 34.16 0.64
C ASP A 31 -17.83 35.15 -0.54
N VAL A 32 -18.29 36.37 -0.31
CA VAL A 32 -18.69 37.33 -1.37
C VAL A 32 -17.50 37.89 -2.15
N ASP A 33 -16.28 37.71 -1.64
CA ASP A 33 -15.05 38.29 -2.21
C ASP A 33 -14.40 37.42 -3.31
N ALA A 34 -15.03 36.30 -3.71
CA ALA A 34 -14.51 35.40 -4.73
C ALA A 34 -15.17 35.61 -6.11
N ASP A 35 -14.37 35.78 -7.16
CA ASP A 35 -14.87 35.89 -8.56
C ASP A 35 -15.47 34.59 -9.09
N HIS A 36 -15.09 33.45 -8.49
CA HIS A 36 -15.51 32.11 -8.92
C HIS A 36 -15.86 31.26 -7.70
N ALA A 37 -16.73 30.28 -7.91
CA ALA A 37 -17.06 29.24 -6.95
C ALA A 37 -16.61 27.87 -7.49
N LEU A 38 -16.36 26.95 -6.56
CA LEU A 38 -16.23 25.53 -6.81
C LEU A 38 -17.57 24.87 -6.51
N GLU A 39 -18.23 24.38 -7.54
CA GLU A 39 -19.41 23.56 -7.43
C GLU A 39 -19.01 22.10 -7.18
N LEU A 40 -19.50 21.56 -6.07
CA LEU A 40 -19.40 20.16 -5.70
C LEU A 40 -20.76 19.50 -5.89
N VAL A 41 -20.87 18.62 -6.89
CA VAL A 41 -22.04 17.77 -7.06
C VAL A 41 -21.83 16.53 -6.20
N VAL A 42 -22.59 16.45 -5.11
CA VAL A 42 -22.43 15.42 -4.07
C VAL A 42 -23.66 14.51 -4.04
N GLU A 43 -23.42 13.20 -4.00
CA GLU A 43 -24.47 12.19 -3.88
C GLU A 43 -24.51 11.70 -2.43
N ARG A 44 -25.64 11.93 -1.74
CA ARG A 44 -25.89 11.36 -0.42
C ARG A 44 -26.73 10.10 -0.53
N ARG A 45 -26.51 9.18 0.40
CA ARG A 45 -27.36 8.00 0.57
C ARG A 45 -28.43 8.29 1.63
N ARG A 46 -29.69 8.16 1.25
CA ARG A 46 -30.86 8.27 2.12
C ARG A 46 -31.52 6.89 2.26
N ALA A 47 -32.41 6.73 3.24
CA ALA A 47 -33.12 5.47 3.46
C ALA A 47 -33.89 5.00 2.20
N ASP A 48 -34.44 5.95 1.43
CA ASP A 48 -35.28 5.69 0.26
C ASP A 48 -34.53 5.82 -1.09
N GLY A 49 -33.20 5.96 -1.09
CA GLY A 49 -32.41 6.06 -2.32
C GLY A 49 -31.24 7.05 -2.24
N SER A 50 -30.63 7.34 -3.40
CA SER A 50 -29.57 8.35 -3.53
C SER A 50 -30.16 9.71 -3.89
N GLU A 51 -29.68 10.78 -3.26
CA GLU A 51 -30.08 12.14 -3.57
C GLU A 51 -28.84 12.95 -3.96
N THR A 52 -28.93 13.66 -5.09
CA THR A 52 -27.84 14.53 -5.55
C THR A 52 -28.10 15.94 -5.06
N VAL A 53 -27.07 16.55 -4.49
CA VAL A 53 -27.10 17.88 -3.88
C VAL A 53 -25.92 18.69 -4.41
N ARG A 54 -26.07 20.01 -4.49
CA ARG A 54 -25.01 20.94 -4.89
C ARG A 54 -24.50 21.67 -3.65
N ALA A 55 -23.20 21.64 -3.43
CA ALA A 55 -22.51 22.45 -2.44
C ALA A 55 -21.51 23.37 -3.15
N PHE A 56 -21.32 24.58 -2.62
CA PHE A 56 -20.46 25.59 -3.22
C PHE A 56 -19.37 26.00 -2.23
N GLU A 57 -18.13 26.01 -2.69
CA GLU A 57 -16.98 26.52 -1.94
C GLU A 57 -16.30 27.66 -2.71
N ALA A 58 -15.77 28.67 -2.01
CA ALA A 58 -15.14 29.80 -2.67
C ALA A 58 -13.84 29.38 -3.40
N TRP A 59 -13.74 29.70 -4.69
CA TRP A 59 -12.52 29.47 -5.45
C TRP A 59 -11.43 30.46 -5.04
N PRO A 60 -10.16 30.05 -4.95
CA PRO A 60 -9.08 30.96 -4.63
C PRO A 60 -8.84 32.04 -5.69
N SER A 61 -9.02 33.30 -5.29
CA SER A 61 -8.49 34.46 -6.00
C SER A 61 -6.99 34.61 -5.66
N GLY A 62 -6.09 34.35 -6.62
CA GLY A 62 -4.64 34.55 -6.44
C GLY A 62 -3.78 33.30 -6.20
N GLY A 63 -4.23 32.11 -6.59
CA GLY A 63 -3.39 30.91 -6.64
C GLY A 63 -3.15 30.21 -5.29
N HIS A 64 -3.71 30.72 -4.20
CA HIS A 64 -3.71 30.07 -2.89
C HIS A 64 -5.15 29.72 -2.53
N ALA A 65 -5.46 28.41 -2.42
CA ALA A 65 -6.76 27.90 -1.97
C ALA A 65 -7.31 28.78 -0.83
N SER A 66 -8.55 29.27 -0.96
CA SER A 66 -9.23 29.99 0.11
C SER A 66 -9.07 29.19 1.41
N SER A 67 -8.90 29.85 2.57
CA SER A 67 -8.55 29.15 3.83
C SER A 67 -9.51 28.00 4.17
N ARG A 68 -10.74 28.04 3.65
CA ARG A 68 -11.72 26.96 3.81
C ARG A 68 -11.60 25.86 2.76
N LEU A 69 -11.47 26.17 1.47
CA LEU A 69 -11.23 25.13 0.46
C LEU A 69 -9.92 24.40 0.74
N ALA A 70 -8.89 25.14 1.16
CA ALA A 70 -7.62 24.56 1.62
C ALA A 70 -7.84 23.58 2.78
N ARG A 71 -8.69 23.93 3.75
CA ARG A 71 -9.05 23.03 4.86
C ARG A 71 -9.90 21.83 4.45
N VAL A 72 -10.77 21.97 3.46
CA VAL A 72 -11.53 20.83 2.91
C VAL A 72 -10.59 19.88 2.17
N LEU A 73 -9.68 20.42 1.36
CA LEU A 73 -8.64 19.66 0.67
C LEU A 73 -7.69 18.98 1.66
N ASP A 74 -7.28 19.67 2.71
CA ASP A 74 -6.49 19.12 3.81
C ASP A 74 -7.27 18.01 4.56
N ALA A 75 -8.57 18.19 4.79
CA ALA A 75 -9.42 17.21 5.46
C ALA A 75 -9.62 15.90 4.67
N VAL A 76 -9.49 15.94 3.34
CA VAL A 76 -9.45 14.72 2.50
C VAL A 76 -8.03 14.20 2.25
N GLY A 77 -7.01 14.81 2.89
CA GLY A 77 -5.61 14.40 2.79
C GLY A 77 -4.84 14.99 1.59
N GLU A 78 -5.38 16.00 0.90
CA GLU A 78 -4.80 16.64 -0.29
C GLU A 78 -4.44 18.14 -0.10
N PRO A 79 -3.58 18.49 0.89
CA PRO A 79 -3.32 19.89 1.30
C PRO A 79 -2.71 20.79 0.24
N ALA A 80 -2.05 20.23 -0.78
CA ALA A 80 -1.45 20.95 -1.91
C ALA A 80 -2.18 20.69 -3.25
N GLY A 81 -3.30 19.95 -3.21
CA GLY A 81 -3.97 19.40 -4.38
C GLY A 81 -4.76 20.41 -5.20
N SER A 82 -4.84 20.18 -6.51
CA SER A 82 -5.81 20.87 -7.37
C SER A 82 -7.23 20.54 -6.88
N PRO A 83 -8.21 21.47 -6.96
CA PRO A 83 -9.58 21.21 -6.52
C PRO A 83 -10.26 19.98 -7.13
N GLY A 84 -9.80 19.52 -8.30
CA GLY A 84 -10.25 18.26 -8.91
C GLY A 84 -9.94 17.00 -8.10
N ALA A 85 -9.03 17.06 -7.13
CA ALA A 85 -8.74 15.95 -6.22
C ALA A 85 -9.92 15.59 -5.30
N LEU A 86 -10.91 16.48 -5.18
CA LEU A 86 -12.16 16.17 -4.47
C LEU A 86 -13.06 15.22 -5.26
N ASP A 87 -12.84 15.00 -6.56
CA ASP A 87 -13.70 14.13 -7.36
C ASP A 87 -13.53 12.66 -6.95
N GLY A 88 -14.65 12.00 -6.61
CA GLY A 88 -14.65 10.65 -6.07
C GLY A 88 -14.40 10.55 -4.56
N GLU A 89 -14.14 11.66 -3.86
CA GLU A 89 -13.88 11.66 -2.42
C GLU A 89 -15.16 11.67 -1.59
N ARG A 90 -15.06 11.14 -0.37
CA ARG A 90 -16.17 11.13 0.59
C ARG A 90 -16.07 12.33 1.52
N VAL A 91 -17.14 13.08 1.60
CA VAL A 91 -17.24 14.29 2.43
C VAL A 91 -18.42 14.20 3.37
N VAL A 92 -18.37 14.94 4.47
CA VAL A 92 -19.53 15.14 5.35
C VAL A 92 -20.16 16.48 5.00
N LEU A 93 -21.49 16.52 4.94
CA LEU A 93 -22.25 17.74 4.67
C LEU A 93 -22.91 18.28 5.93
N GLU A 94 -22.89 19.58 6.11
CA GLU A 94 -23.73 20.30 7.06
C GLU A 94 -24.88 20.96 6.30
N SER A 95 -26.10 20.81 6.81
CA SER A 95 -27.26 21.54 6.29
C SER A 95 -27.44 22.80 7.12
N ARG A 96 -27.43 23.97 6.47
CA ARG A 96 -27.63 25.27 7.11
C ARG A 96 -28.63 26.08 6.28
N ASP A 97 -29.75 26.43 6.90
CA ASP A 97 -30.80 27.26 6.29
C ASP A 97 -31.31 26.75 4.92
N GLY A 98 -31.35 25.42 4.74
CA GLY A 98 -31.80 24.78 3.50
C GLY A 98 -30.71 24.60 2.43
N ALA A 99 -29.51 25.13 2.66
CA ALA A 99 -28.33 24.94 1.82
C ALA A 99 -27.38 23.90 2.43
N TYR A 100 -26.66 23.15 1.58
CA TYR A 100 -25.67 22.18 2.01
C TYR A 100 -24.27 22.70 1.80
N ARG A 101 -23.43 22.57 2.83
CA ARG A 101 -22.02 22.95 2.80
C ARG A 101 -21.16 21.77 3.24
N VAL A 102 -19.91 21.69 2.80
CA VAL A 102 -19.00 20.65 3.29
C VAL A 102 -18.62 20.96 4.75
N ASP A 103 -18.88 20.02 5.65
CA ASP A 103 -18.42 20.06 7.05
C ASP A 103 -16.94 19.65 7.07
N VAL A 104 -16.06 20.59 7.39
CA VAL A 104 -14.61 20.35 7.43
C VAL A 104 -14.26 19.39 8.57
N ASP A 105 -14.80 19.62 9.76
CA ASP A 105 -14.47 18.84 10.96
C ASP A 105 -15.04 17.42 10.83
N GLY A 106 -16.28 17.30 10.33
CA GLY A 106 -16.90 16.02 10.02
C GLY A 106 -16.15 15.26 8.92
N THR A 107 -15.66 15.94 7.89
CA THR A 107 -14.86 15.33 6.82
C THR A 107 -13.50 14.88 7.34
N TYR A 108 -12.85 15.68 8.20
CA TYR A 108 -11.60 15.30 8.85
C TYR A 108 -11.78 14.05 9.71
N ALA A 109 -12.81 14.01 10.56
CA ALA A 109 -13.10 12.84 11.39
C ALA A 109 -13.44 11.59 10.55
N LEU A 110 -14.17 11.76 9.44
CA LEU A 110 -14.48 10.68 8.50
C LEU A 110 -13.20 10.11 7.88
N HIS A 111 -12.30 10.99 7.42
CA HIS A 111 -11.07 10.58 6.78
C HIS A 111 -10.11 9.97 7.80
N GLU A 112 -9.98 10.54 9.00
CA GLU A 112 -9.18 9.97 10.09
C GLU A 112 -9.68 8.58 10.50
N GLU A 113 -11.00 8.37 10.59
CA GLU A 113 -11.60 7.06 10.82
C GLU A 113 -11.26 6.08 9.68
N ALA A 114 -11.35 6.52 8.43
CA ALA A 114 -10.99 5.72 7.26
C ALA A 114 -9.49 5.39 7.22
N THR A 115 -8.61 6.33 7.56
CA THR A 115 -7.16 6.12 7.67
C THR A 115 -6.85 5.11 8.77
N ARG A 116 -7.43 5.25 9.98
CA ARG A 116 -7.24 4.26 11.05
C ARG A 116 -7.74 2.87 10.65
N ALA A 117 -8.89 2.78 9.99
CA ALA A 117 -9.41 1.51 9.47
C ALA A 117 -8.48 0.92 8.40
N GLY A 118 -7.93 1.75 7.51
CA GLY A 118 -6.93 1.39 6.51
C GLY A 118 -5.64 0.83 7.14
N VAL A 119 -5.08 1.52 8.13
CA VAL A 119 -3.90 1.07 8.89
C VAL A 119 -4.14 -0.28 9.57
N ASN A 120 -5.29 -0.46 10.23
CA ASN A 120 -5.65 -1.74 10.84
C ASN A 120 -5.78 -2.86 9.80
N THR A 121 -6.33 -2.55 8.63
CA THR A 121 -6.48 -3.50 7.53
C THR A 121 -5.11 -3.90 6.97
N HIS A 122 -4.18 -2.95 6.84
CA HIS A 122 -2.80 -3.22 6.45
C HIS A 122 -2.06 -4.12 7.44
N ALA A 123 -2.12 -3.81 8.74
CA ALA A 123 -1.47 -4.63 9.76
C ALA A 123 -2.03 -6.06 9.79
N LEU A 124 -3.35 -6.21 9.62
CA LEU A 124 -3.99 -7.53 9.54
C LEU A 124 -3.57 -8.28 8.28
N ALA A 125 -3.51 -7.61 7.12
CA ALA A 125 -3.09 -8.24 5.88
C ALA A 125 -1.63 -8.71 5.95
N GLU A 126 -0.74 -7.93 6.55
CA GLU A 126 0.66 -8.31 6.77
C GLU A 126 0.79 -9.53 7.68
N LEU A 127 0.01 -9.57 8.78
CA LEU A 127 -0.05 -10.73 9.65
C LEU A 127 -0.54 -11.98 8.88
N VAL A 128 -1.54 -11.84 8.02
CA VAL A 128 -2.06 -12.93 7.19
C VAL A 128 -1.04 -13.38 6.14
N VAL A 129 -0.31 -12.45 5.53
CA VAL A 129 0.80 -12.76 4.61
C VAL A 129 1.88 -13.55 5.35
N ALA A 130 2.31 -13.09 6.53
CA ALA A 130 3.32 -13.78 7.33
C ALA A 130 2.84 -15.19 7.77
N ALA A 131 1.60 -15.29 8.27
CA ALA A 131 1.01 -16.57 8.66
C ALA A 131 0.88 -17.53 7.47
N GLY A 132 0.45 -17.05 6.31
CA GLY A 132 0.36 -17.84 5.08
C GLY A 132 1.73 -18.38 4.63
N ALA A 133 2.78 -17.58 4.74
CA ALA A 133 4.15 -18.01 4.46
C ALA A 133 4.61 -19.11 5.44
N LEU A 134 4.33 -18.95 6.73
CA LEU A 134 4.65 -19.96 7.76
C LEU A 134 3.88 -21.27 7.55
N VAL A 135 2.59 -21.20 7.19
CA VAL A 135 1.78 -22.38 6.87
C VAL A 135 2.31 -23.07 5.61
N GLY A 136 2.71 -22.33 4.58
CA GLY A 136 3.34 -22.91 3.39
C GLY A 136 4.66 -23.61 3.70
N LEU A 137 5.48 -23.02 4.57
CA LEU A 137 6.71 -23.64 5.06
C LEU A 137 6.42 -24.91 5.89
N PHE A 138 5.40 -24.88 6.74
CA PHE A 138 4.97 -26.04 7.51
C PHE A 138 4.42 -27.17 6.64
N ALA A 139 3.63 -26.83 5.62
CA ALA A 139 3.14 -27.77 4.62
C ALA A 139 4.29 -28.46 3.89
N PHE A 140 5.32 -27.69 3.54
CA PHE A 140 6.54 -28.23 2.96
C PHE A 140 7.20 -29.26 3.89
N PHE A 141 7.31 -28.99 5.19
CA PHE A 141 7.86 -29.95 6.14
C PHE A 141 7.03 -31.23 6.25
N LEU A 142 5.70 -31.09 6.33
CA LEU A 142 4.79 -32.23 6.40
C LEU A 142 4.93 -33.18 5.20
N ALA A 143 5.29 -32.67 4.02
CA ALA A 143 5.46 -33.47 2.80
C ALA A 143 6.55 -34.54 2.91
N TRP A 144 7.46 -34.42 3.89
CA TRP A 144 8.56 -35.35 4.14
C TRP A 144 8.36 -36.20 5.38
N THR A 145 7.13 -36.22 5.90
CA THR A 145 6.75 -36.97 7.11
C THR A 145 5.67 -38.00 6.76
N PRO A 146 5.36 -38.95 7.67
CA PRO A 146 4.23 -39.86 7.50
C PRO A 146 2.86 -39.14 7.36
N LEU A 147 2.81 -37.84 7.64
CA LEU A 147 1.64 -36.97 7.53
C LEU A 147 1.56 -36.25 6.16
N GLU A 148 2.29 -36.71 5.13
CA GLU A 148 2.33 -36.13 3.78
C GLU A 148 0.95 -35.83 3.17
N ARG A 149 -0.08 -36.59 3.52
CA ARG A 149 -1.46 -36.37 3.04
C ARG A 149 -2.04 -35.04 3.52
N ALA A 150 -1.57 -34.52 4.65
CA ALA A 150 -1.94 -33.20 5.16
C ALA A 150 -1.13 -32.07 4.49
N ALA A 151 0.01 -32.37 3.86
CA ALA A 151 0.87 -31.37 3.23
C ALA A 151 0.20 -30.72 2.01
N VAL A 152 -0.45 -31.52 1.15
CA VAL A 152 -1.12 -31.03 -0.06
C VAL A 152 -2.23 -30.01 0.26
N PRO A 153 -3.21 -30.29 1.14
CA PRO A 153 -4.26 -29.31 1.46
C PRO A 153 -3.69 -28.08 2.17
N LEU A 154 -2.66 -28.22 3.01
CA LEU A 154 -2.02 -27.08 3.66
C LEU A 154 -1.25 -26.20 2.67
N ALA A 155 -0.55 -26.79 1.70
CA ALA A 155 0.15 -26.06 0.65
C ALA A 155 -0.82 -25.32 -0.26
N ALA A 156 -1.94 -25.97 -0.63
CA ALA A 156 -3.01 -25.34 -1.40
C ALA A 156 -3.65 -24.18 -0.63
N LEU A 157 -3.93 -24.37 0.67
CA LEU A 157 -4.45 -23.32 1.54
C LEU A 157 -3.47 -22.15 1.63
N ALA A 158 -2.17 -22.40 1.83
CA ALA A 158 -1.15 -21.36 1.89
C ALA A 158 -1.06 -20.57 0.58
N ALA A 159 -1.10 -21.24 -0.57
CA ALA A 159 -1.07 -20.58 -1.88
C ALA A 159 -2.29 -19.68 -2.09
N VAL A 160 -3.50 -20.14 -1.74
CA VAL A 160 -4.72 -19.35 -1.84
C VAL A 160 -4.70 -18.16 -0.87
N VAL A 161 -4.34 -18.40 0.40
CA VAL A 161 -4.29 -17.35 1.43
C VAL A 161 -3.27 -16.28 1.06
N LEU A 162 -2.07 -16.65 0.61
CA LEU A 162 -1.02 -15.71 0.19
C LEU A 162 -1.43 -14.93 -1.06
N ALA A 163 -1.96 -15.60 -2.08
CA ALA A 163 -2.41 -14.92 -3.30
C ALA A 163 -3.51 -13.90 -2.99
N ALA A 164 -4.50 -14.29 -2.17
CA ALA A 164 -5.61 -13.45 -1.78
C ALA A 164 -5.17 -12.28 -0.89
N SER A 165 -4.31 -12.52 0.11
CA SER A 165 -3.86 -11.48 1.03
C SER A 165 -2.96 -10.45 0.35
N LEU A 166 -2.03 -10.89 -0.50
CA LEU A 166 -1.18 -9.99 -1.29
C LEU A 166 -2.01 -9.17 -2.29
N GLY A 167 -2.98 -9.80 -2.95
CA GLY A 167 -3.88 -9.11 -3.89
C GLY A 167 -4.77 -8.08 -3.19
N TYR A 168 -5.35 -8.46 -2.05
CA TYR A 168 -6.21 -7.60 -1.27
C TYR A 168 -5.44 -6.41 -0.69
N ASP A 169 -4.27 -6.64 -0.10
CA ASP A 169 -3.43 -5.57 0.45
C ASP A 169 -2.95 -4.63 -0.66
N ALA A 170 -2.51 -5.17 -1.81
CA ALA A 170 -2.10 -4.35 -2.95
C ALA A 170 -3.25 -3.52 -3.52
N TRP A 171 -4.47 -4.06 -3.51
CA TRP A 171 -5.65 -3.32 -3.96
C TRP A 171 -6.07 -2.20 -2.99
N GLN A 172 -5.93 -2.44 -1.69
CA GLN A 172 -6.25 -1.46 -0.65
C GLN A 172 -5.16 -0.38 -0.50
N THR A 173 -3.90 -0.72 -0.79
CA THR A 173 -2.79 0.21 -0.64
C THR A 173 -2.84 1.25 -1.76
N ARG A 174 -3.21 2.48 -1.39
CA ARG A 174 -3.04 3.67 -2.23
C ARG A 174 -2.24 4.70 -1.44
N ASP A 175 -0.97 4.78 -1.75
CA ASP A 175 -0.09 5.81 -1.23
C ASP A 175 0.47 6.66 -2.38
N ARG A 176 0.79 7.94 -2.10
CA ARG A 176 1.40 8.85 -3.07
C ARG A 176 2.72 8.31 -3.61
N ALA A 177 3.47 7.56 -2.81
CA ALA A 177 4.76 6.97 -3.19
C ALA A 177 4.62 5.58 -3.83
N TRP A 178 3.52 4.87 -3.58
CA TRP A 178 3.34 3.50 -4.07
C TRP A 178 1.90 3.11 -4.34
N THR A 179 1.66 2.76 -5.59
CA THR A 179 0.42 2.15 -6.09
C THR A 179 0.76 0.77 -6.68
N PRO A 180 0.77 -0.28 -5.87
CA PRO A 180 1.06 -1.62 -6.37
C PRO A 180 -0.03 -2.10 -7.34
N HIS A 181 0.39 -2.77 -8.41
CA HIS A 181 -0.54 -3.50 -9.28
C HIS A 181 -0.85 -4.83 -8.59
N PRO A 182 -2.13 -5.19 -8.33
CA PRO A 182 -2.44 -6.41 -7.55
C PRO A 182 -2.07 -7.72 -8.28
N LEU A 183 -2.28 -7.77 -9.59
CA LEU A 183 -2.18 -9.00 -10.38
C LEU A 183 -0.82 -9.71 -10.29
N PRO A 184 0.34 -9.03 -10.44
CA PRO A 184 1.65 -9.67 -10.30
C PRO A 184 1.88 -10.29 -8.92
N TRP A 185 1.43 -9.63 -7.85
CA TRP A 185 1.64 -10.10 -6.47
C TRP A 185 0.74 -11.29 -6.14
N THR A 186 -0.53 -11.26 -6.59
CA THR A 186 -1.45 -12.38 -6.47
C THR A 186 -0.94 -13.60 -7.25
N ALA A 187 -0.53 -13.42 -8.50
CA ALA A 187 0.00 -14.50 -9.33
C ALA A 187 1.26 -15.11 -8.70
N GLY A 188 2.19 -14.28 -8.22
CA GLY A 188 3.39 -14.75 -7.55
C GLY A 188 3.11 -15.47 -6.22
N GLY A 189 2.16 -14.97 -5.43
CA GLY A 189 1.70 -15.60 -4.19
C GLY A 189 1.01 -16.96 -4.39
N ALA A 190 0.46 -17.20 -5.58
CA ALA A 190 -0.17 -18.47 -5.93
C ALA A 190 0.81 -19.55 -6.37
N VAL A 191 2.05 -19.20 -6.74
CA VAL A 191 3.06 -20.17 -7.18
C VAL A 191 3.74 -20.80 -5.97
N PRO A 192 3.56 -22.11 -5.71
CA PRO A 192 4.25 -22.79 -4.61
C PRO A 192 5.77 -22.61 -4.75
N VAL A 193 6.50 -22.53 -3.62
CA VAL A 193 7.96 -22.28 -3.56
C VAL A 193 8.37 -20.83 -3.88
N LEU A 194 7.67 -20.13 -4.77
CA LEU A 194 7.94 -18.70 -5.02
C LEU A 194 7.12 -17.78 -4.12
N ASN A 195 5.97 -18.25 -3.63
CA ASN A 195 5.03 -17.49 -2.81
C ASN A 195 5.66 -16.81 -1.60
N VAL A 196 6.56 -17.48 -0.87
CA VAL A 196 7.28 -16.90 0.27
C VAL A 196 8.24 -15.79 -0.18
N ALA A 197 8.98 -16.01 -1.27
CA ALA A 197 9.88 -15.01 -1.82
C ALA A 197 9.13 -13.75 -2.29
N VAL A 198 7.98 -13.95 -2.93
CA VAL A 198 7.10 -12.87 -3.39
C VAL A 198 6.49 -12.12 -2.21
N ALA A 199 6.07 -12.82 -1.15
CA ALA A 199 5.57 -12.20 0.07
C ALA A 199 6.64 -11.32 0.75
N VAL A 200 7.87 -11.81 0.90
CA VAL A 200 8.99 -11.03 1.46
C VAL A 200 9.28 -9.79 0.60
N ALA A 201 9.34 -9.96 -0.72
CA ALA A 201 9.59 -8.84 -1.64
C ALA A 201 8.48 -7.78 -1.58
N TYR A 202 7.22 -8.21 -1.45
CA TYR A 202 6.07 -7.32 -1.31
C TYR A 202 6.15 -6.52 -0.01
N LEU A 203 6.33 -7.19 1.13
CA LEU A 203 6.38 -6.57 2.45
C LEU A 203 7.55 -5.59 2.57
N ALA A 204 8.73 -5.97 2.08
CA ALA A 204 9.89 -5.09 2.12
C ALA A 204 9.68 -3.84 1.26
N ARG A 205 9.02 -3.96 0.10
CA ARG A 205 8.68 -2.83 -0.75
C ARG A 205 7.62 -1.92 -0.14
N LYS A 206 6.66 -2.50 0.57
CA LYS A 206 5.67 -1.76 1.34
C LYS A 206 6.31 -0.96 2.46
N ALA A 207 7.15 -1.61 3.27
CA ALA A 207 7.83 -0.96 4.40
C ALA A 207 8.63 0.29 3.97
N VAL A 208 9.33 0.19 2.84
CA VAL A 208 10.11 1.31 2.27
C VAL A 208 9.23 2.43 1.72
N ALA A 209 8.06 2.11 1.17
CA ALA A 209 7.24 3.10 0.48
C ALA A 209 6.15 3.72 1.35
N VAL A 210 5.67 3.01 2.37
CA VAL A 210 4.48 3.37 3.16
C VAL A 210 4.82 3.61 4.62
N ASP A 211 5.69 2.79 5.24
CA ASP A 211 5.89 2.84 6.69
C ASP A 211 6.98 3.85 7.10
N ASP A 212 8.18 3.79 6.48
CA ASP A 212 9.21 4.83 6.68
C ASP A 212 10.24 4.83 5.55
N SER A 213 10.15 5.81 4.65
CA SER A 213 11.12 5.98 3.57
C SER A 213 12.55 6.28 4.05
N ALA A 214 12.72 6.78 5.28
CA ALA A 214 14.03 7.04 5.86
C ALA A 214 14.78 5.75 6.21
N ASP A 215 14.05 4.66 6.50
CA ASP A 215 14.62 3.35 6.84
C ASP A 215 14.84 2.44 5.62
N ALA A 216 14.56 2.93 4.42
CA ALA A 216 14.64 2.17 3.17
C ALA A 216 15.99 1.45 3.00
N ASP A 217 17.09 2.16 3.24
CA ASP A 217 18.45 1.64 3.09
C ASP A 217 18.74 0.49 4.06
N ARG A 218 18.15 0.51 5.26
CA ARG A 218 18.29 -0.55 6.26
C ARG A 218 17.49 -1.79 5.88
N VAL A 219 16.23 -1.60 5.48
CA VAL A 219 15.34 -2.70 5.06
C VAL A 219 15.96 -3.47 3.90
N TRP A 220 16.50 -2.77 2.89
CA TRP A 220 17.12 -3.44 1.74
C TRP A 220 18.40 -4.18 2.09
N ARG A 221 19.22 -3.62 2.97
CA ARG A 221 20.42 -4.30 3.48
C ARG A 221 20.05 -5.58 4.22
N ASP A 222 19.05 -5.53 5.09
CA ASP A 222 18.64 -6.68 5.90
C ASP A 222 18.05 -7.80 5.04
N VAL A 223 17.25 -7.47 4.02
CA VAL A 223 16.74 -8.45 3.04
C VAL A 223 17.90 -9.10 2.27
N LEU A 224 18.87 -8.31 1.81
CA LEU A 224 20.03 -8.82 1.08
C LEU A 224 20.92 -9.71 1.96
N ALA A 225 21.27 -9.26 3.17
CA ALA A 225 22.06 -10.03 4.12
C ALA A 225 21.34 -11.33 4.52
N GLY A 226 20.04 -11.25 4.84
CA GLY A 226 19.21 -12.41 5.16
C GLY A 226 19.15 -13.42 4.02
N THR A 227 19.04 -12.95 2.77
CA THR A 227 19.05 -13.80 1.58
C THR A 227 20.38 -14.55 1.42
N VAL A 228 21.51 -13.86 1.63
CA VAL A 228 22.85 -14.46 1.58
C VAL A 228 23.05 -15.51 2.68
N VAL A 229 22.65 -15.19 3.91
CA VAL A 229 22.74 -16.13 5.05
C VAL A 229 21.87 -17.36 4.81
N ALA A 230 20.61 -17.16 4.38
CA ALA A 230 19.70 -18.26 4.08
C ALA A 230 20.27 -19.15 2.96
N PHE A 231 20.89 -18.57 1.93
CA PHE A 231 21.54 -19.34 0.87
C PHE A 231 22.68 -20.24 1.41
N ALA A 232 23.56 -19.68 2.25
CA ALA A 232 24.67 -20.42 2.83
C ALA A 232 24.19 -21.55 3.77
N VAL A 233 23.21 -21.27 4.62
CA VAL A 233 22.60 -22.26 5.53
C VAL A 233 21.90 -23.36 4.75
N GLY A 234 21.12 -23.01 3.72
CA GLY A 234 20.46 -23.98 2.85
C GLY A 234 21.46 -24.91 2.15
N LEU A 235 22.54 -24.35 1.60
CA LEU A 235 23.62 -25.11 0.96
C LEU A 235 24.30 -26.08 1.94
N ALA A 236 24.64 -25.62 3.14
CA ALA A 236 25.24 -26.48 4.17
C ALA A 236 24.29 -27.62 4.56
N LEU A 237 23.02 -27.31 4.83
CA LEU A 237 22.02 -28.32 5.22
C LEU A 237 21.73 -29.33 4.10
N ALA A 238 21.83 -28.91 2.83
CA ALA A 238 21.69 -29.82 1.69
C ALA A 238 22.93 -30.72 1.50
N ALA A 239 24.14 -30.20 1.78
CA ALA A 239 25.40 -30.92 1.56
C ALA A 239 25.68 -32.01 2.60
N PHE A 240 25.14 -31.89 3.82
CA PHE A 240 25.45 -32.78 4.95
C PHE A 240 24.33 -33.78 5.32
N ASP A 241 23.35 -33.99 4.43
CA ASP A 241 22.33 -35.07 4.40
C ASP A 241 21.39 -35.24 5.64
N LEU A 242 21.60 -34.51 6.74
CA LEU A 242 20.79 -34.64 7.96
C LEU A 242 19.35 -34.09 7.81
N THR A 243 19.10 -33.24 6.82
CA THR A 243 17.79 -32.62 6.53
C THR A 243 17.65 -32.25 5.05
N PHE A 244 18.14 -33.10 4.12
CA PHE A 244 18.26 -32.81 2.68
C PHE A 244 17.12 -32.00 2.04
N PRO A 245 15.82 -32.30 2.25
CA PRO A 245 14.74 -31.50 1.65
C PRO A 245 14.61 -30.08 2.24
N LEU A 246 14.94 -29.90 3.52
CA LEU A 246 14.92 -28.58 4.19
C LEU A 246 16.03 -27.69 3.61
N GLY A 247 17.24 -28.24 3.50
CA GLY A 247 18.38 -27.52 2.93
C GLY A 247 18.13 -27.08 1.49
N ALA A 248 17.62 -27.99 0.65
CA ALA A 248 17.29 -27.71 -0.75
C ALA A 248 16.23 -26.61 -0.90
N THR A 249 15.22 -26.58 -0.03
CA THR A 249 14.15 -25.58 -0.08
C THR A 249 14.60 -24.22 0.40
N VAL A 250 15.33 -24.14 1.51
CA VAL A 250 15.92 -22.88 1.98
C VAL A 250 16.86 -22.31 0.91
N PHE A 251 17.65 -23.18 0.29
CA PHE A 251 18.53 -22.82 -0.81
C PHE A 251 17.78 -22.28 -2.03
N ALA A 252 16.72 -22.97 -2.48
CA ALA A 252 15.92 -22.55 -3.62
C ALA A 252 15.22 -21.19 -3.40
N HIS A 253 14.66 -20.97 -2.20
CA HIS A 253 14.02 -19.71 -1.86
C HIS A 253 15.04 -18.56 -1.78
N ALA A 254 16.20 -18.81 -1.16
CA ALA A 254 17.26 -17.82 -1.10
C ALA A 254 17.84 -17.51 -2.49
N TRP A 255 17.94 -18.51 -3.37
CA TRP A 255 18.32 -18.29 -4.76
C TRP A 255 17.29 -17.43 -5.49
N ALA A 256 15.99 -17.71 -5.35
CA ALA A 256 14.92 -16.92 -5.98
C ALA A 256 14.84 -15.48 -5.46
N LEU A 257 15.14 -15.26 -4.18
CA LEU A 257 15.16 -13.94 -3.55
C LEU A 257 16.39 -13.10 -3.94
N ALA A 258 17.51 -13.73 -4.29
CA ALA A 258 18.77 -13.02 -4.54
C ALA A 258 18.69 -11.93 -5.62
N PRO A 259 18.09 -12.16 -6.81
CA PRO A 259 17.92 -11.12 -7.82
C PRO A 259 17.10 -9.93 -7.33
N VAL A 260 16.06 -10.22 -6.54
CA VAL A 260 15.14 -9.22 -6.01
C VAL A 260 15.86 -8.37 -4.96
N ALA A 261 16.56 -9.00 -4.02
CA ALA A 261 17.35 -8.32 -3.01
C ALA A 261 18.44 -7.41 -3.61
N VAL A 262 19.16 -7.90 -4.63
CA VAL A 262 20.19 -7.10 -5.34
C VAL A 262 19.58 -5.94 -6.12
N PHE A 263 18.44 -6.16 -6.80
CA PHE A 263 17.75 -5.09 -7.52
C PHE A 263 17.28 -3.98 -6.58
N LEU A 264 16.72 -4.36 -5.44
CA LEU A 264 16.16 -3.44 -4.45
C LEU A 264 17.28 -2.65 -3.75
N ASP A 265 18.32 -3.34 -3.30
CA ASP A 265 19.49 -2.68 -2.70
C ASP A 265 20.20 -1.76 -3.69
N GLY A 266 20.37 -2.16 -4.96
CA GLY A 266 20.97 -1.32 -5.99
C GLY A 266 20.12 -0.08 -6.37
N ARG A 267 18.86 -0.03 -5.92
CA ARG A 267 17.95 1.11 -6.07
C ARG A 267 17.89 2.00 -4.82
N SER A 268 18.44 1.54 -3.71
CA SER A 268 18.54 2.30 -2.47
C SER A 268 19.46 3.52 -2.64
N ALA A 269 19.23 4.56 -1.82
CA ALA A 269 20.05 5.78 -1.85
C ALA A 269 21.40 5.60 -1.15
N ARG A 270 21.58 4.45 -0.49
CA ARG A 270 22.76 3.99 0.24
C ARG A 270 24.09 4.10 -0.52
N HIS A 271 24.06 4.04 -1.85
CA HIS A 271 25.26 4.04 -2.67
C HIS A 271 25.52 5.44 -3.23
N GLU A 272 26.60 6.08 -2.77
CA GLU A 272 27.06 7.39 -3.29
C GLU A 272 27.22 7.38 -4.81
N HIS A 273 27.60 6.22 -5.38
CA HIS A 273 27.57 5.94 -6.80
C HIS A 273 26.78 4.66 -7.06
N ALA A 274 25.57 4.81 -7.62
CA ALA A 274 24.70 3.67 -7.90
C ALA A 274 25.43 2.61 -8.77
N PRO A 275 25.56 1.36 -8.28
CA PRO A 275 26.26 0.32 -9.03
C PRO A 275 25.53 -0.01 -10.33
N LYS A 276 26.27 -0.37 -11.39
CA LYS A 276 25.68 -0.87 -12.65
C LYS A 276 24.85 -2.11 -12.35
N ARG A 277 23.52 -1.98 -12.33
CA ARG A 277 22.60 -3.01 -11.82
C ARG A 277 22.57 -4.28 -12.67
N ALA A 278 22.59 -4.14 -13.99
CA ALA A 278 22.47 -5.25 -14.93
C ALA A 278 23.45 -6.41 -14.69
N PRO A 279 24.77 -6.19 -14.53
CA PRO A 279 25.71 -7.29 -14.26
C PRO A 279 25.48 -7.95 -12.89
N TRP A 280 25.09 -7.18 -11.86
CA TRP A 280 24.84 -7.73 -10.52
C TRP A 280 23.56 -8.56 -10.46
N LEU A 281 22.50 -8.10 -11.13
CA LEU A 281 21.29 -8.88 -11.33
C LEU A 281 21.56 -10.15 -12.11
N ALA A 282 22.32 -10.08 -13.20
CA ALA A 282 22.71 -11.28 -13.94
C ALA A 282 23.49 -12.25 -13.05
N GLY A 283 24.43 -11.75 -12.24
CA GLY A 283 25.16 -12.55 -11.25
C GLY A 283 24.24 -13.20 -10.21
N ALA A 284 23.28 -12.48 -9.65
CA ALA A 284 22.34 -13.01 -8.68
C ALA A 284 21.33 -14.00 -9.28
N VAL A 285 20.94 -13.84 -10.54
CA VAL A 285 20.09 -14.81 -11.26
C VAL A 285 20.87 -16.12 -11.49
N VAL A 286 22.11 -16.01 -11.98
CA VAL A 286 22.93 -17.16 -12.36
C VAL A 286 23.54 -17.89 -11.17
N PHE A 287 23.88 -17.18 -10.09
CA PHE A 287 24.59 -17.73 -8.93
C PHE A 287 23.82 -17.60 -7.60
N GLY A 288 22.56 -17.14 -7.64
CA GLY A 288 21.72 -17.02 -6.45
C GLY A 288 22.35 -16.14 -5.36
N GLY A 289 22.30 -16.63 -4.12
CA GLY A 289 22.87 -15.94 -2.96
C GLY A 289 24.38 -15.75 -3.02
N ALA A 290 25.13 -16.57 -3.78
CA ALA A 290 26.56 -16.33 -4.00
C ALA A 290 26.80 -15.07 -4.86
N GLY A 291 25.98 -14.86 -5.90
CA GLY A 291 26.00 -13.63 -6.68
C GLY A 291 25.62 -12.40 -5.85
N ALA A 292 24.61 -12.54 -4.97
CA ALA A 292 24.23 -11.51 -4.01
C ALA A 292 25.32 -11.21 -2.96
N LEU A 293 26.07 -12.23 -2.51
CA LEU A 293 27.19 -12.06 -1.59
C LEU A 293 28.32 -11.27 -2.25
N VAL A 294 28.70 -11.59 -3.49
CA VAL A 294 29.74 -10.85 -4.21
C VAL A 294 29.31 -9.39 -4.42
N TYR A 295 28.04 -9.15 -4.72
CA TYR A 295 27.46 -7.82 -4.77
C TYR A 295 27.60 -7.09 -3.41
N LEU A 296 27.16 -7.71 -2.30
CA LEU A 296 27.21 -7.13 -0.96
C LEU A 296 28.65 -6.82 -0.53
N LEU A 297 29.60 -7.75 -0.73
CA LEU A 297 31.02 -7.56 -0.43
C LEU A 297 31.63 -6.40 -1.23
N ARG A 298 31.15 -6.18 -2.47
CA ARG A 298 31.63 -5.11 -3.32
C ARG A 298 31.04 -3.76 -2.96
N THR A 299 29.81 -3.71 -2.49
CA THR A 299 29.08 -2.46 -2.21
C THR A 299 29.19 -1.99 -0.77
N ASP A 300 29.25 -2.89 0.23
CA ASP A 300 29.52 -2.55 1.64
C ASP A 300 31.00 -2.62 2.00
N GLY A 301 31.81 -3.27 1.15
CA GLY A 301 33.27 -3.29 1.27
C GLY A 301 33.82 -4.28 2.30
N LEU A 302 34.69 -5.17 1.83
CA LEU A 302 35.98 -5.32 2.51
C LEU A 302 36.79 -4.06 2.20
N GLN A 303 36.89 -3.15 3.18
CA GLN A 303 38.09 -2.34 3.36
C GLN A 303 39.12 -3.16 4.14
#